data_AF-M5BQ27-F1
#
_entry.id   AF-M5BQ27-F1
#
_cell.length_a   1.000
_cell.length_b   1.000
_cell.length_c   1.000
_cell.angle_alpha   90.00
_cell.angle_beta   90.00
_cell.angle_gamma   90.00
#
_symmetry.space_group_name_H-M   'P 1'
#
loop_
_entity.id
_entity.type
_entity.pdbx_description
1 polymer ?
#
loop_
_entity_poly.entity_id
_entity_poly.type
_entity_poly.pdbx_seq_one_letter_code
_entity_poly.pdbx_strand_id
1 'polypeptide(L)'
;MDVYDYNHICNHSDDGGRYSFKMQPTMIIFAVRALLNALSPLIGAEASLGHAVGPDWAKDASEKQIEEWSTKGEEIRDEVDALIKSTFEKKYWELVRQRLGLKKQDSEDVQNVIQPLLDLMQAHGLDFHGTFRALCAFRPEHLDEDGEGDSKGKGEAYSSVLKDVDSLDQGTGMTCPMPSGDALAGAPNQISPVQESTLAVPARNITYPTPLVALLARLTPPDLVNPPSRERACRDILAWLEKYAVRIAEDQETAGWSLDEREESMKNVNPRFVLRQWVLEEVIATVDKDNIAGRAALMKTLEMATNPFKPWGAEGDTRPEEELTEEEREERRFCGVGTKNFLGFQCSCSS
;
A
#
# COMPACT_ATOMS: atom_id res chain seq x y z
N MET A 1 2.09 -5.15 -0.24
CA MET A 1 3.27 -4.42 -0.74
C MET A 1 3.56 -3.32 0.26
N ASP A 2 4.81 -3.23 0.72
CA ASP A 2 5.20 -2.19 1.68
C ASP A 2 5.50 -0.88 0.94
N VAL A 3 6.75 -0.69 0.52
CA VAL A 3 7.11 0.37 -0.44
C VAL A 3 6.51 0.06 -1.81
N TYR A 4 6.00 1.07 -2.49
CA TYR A 4 5.51 0.90 -3.85
C TYR A 4 6.65 0.54 -4.80
N ASP A 5 6.57 -0.66 -5.36
CA ASP A 5 7.42 -1.10 -6.46
C ASP A 5 6.57 -1.83 -7.50
N TYR A 6 6.36 -1.18 -8.65
CA TYR A 6 5.59 -1.70 -9.77
C TYR A 6 6.16 -3.04 -10.30
N ASN A 7 7.47 -3.26 -10.16
CA ASN A 7 8.15 -4.47 -10.61
C ASN A 7 8.28 -5.53 -9.50
N HIS A 8 7.70 -5.30 -8.32
CA HIS A 8 7.89 -6.18 -7.17
C HIS A 8 7.54 -7.64 -7.50
N ILE A 9 8.47 -8.54 -7.16
CA ILE A 9 8.30 -9.99 -7.23
C ILE A 9 8.27 -10.48 -5.79
N CYS A 10 7.15 -11.02 -5.34
CA CYS A 10 7.00 -11.50 -3.96
C CYS A 10 7.51 -12.93 -3.75
N ASN A 11 7.65 -13.72 -4.83
CA ASN A 11 8.08 -15.10 -4.76
C ASN A 11 9.55 -15.23 -5.16
N HIS A 12 10.38 -15.72 -4.23
CA HIS A 12 11.80 -15.98 -4.47
C HIS A 12 12.08 -16.97 -5.62
N SER A 13 11.15 -17.88 -5.94
CA SER A 13 11.29 -18.85 -7.04
C SER A 13 10.84 -18.30 -8.40
N ASP A 14 10.35 -17.06 -8.47
CA ASP A 14 9.90 -16.43 -9.72
C ASP A 14 11.01 -15.57 -10.35
N ASP A 15 12.12 -16.21 -10.72
CA ASP A 15 13.28 -15.56 -11.33
C ASP A 15 12.93 -14.76 -12.61
N GLY A 16 11.89 -15.20 -13.32
CA GLY A 16 11.41 -14.57 -14.55
C GLY A 16 10.42 -13.42 -14.33
N GLY A 17 9.99 -13.16 -13.09
CA GLY A 17 8.98 -12.15 -12.77
C GLY A 17 7.63 -12.39 -13.43
N ARG A 18 7.27 -13.66 -13.67
CA ARG A 18 5.99 -14.05 -14.31
C ARG A 18 4.80 -13.57 -13.51
N TYR A 19 4.92 -13.54 -12.19
CA TYR A 19 3.90 -13.14 -11.24
C TYR A 19 4.27 -11.86 -10.50
N SER A 20 5.17 -11.05 -11.06
CA SER A 20 5.45 -9.72 -10.52
C SER A 20 4.16 -8.89 -10.48
N PHE A 21 4.10 -7.89 -9.59
CA PHE A 21 2.91 -7.07 -9.38
C PHE A 21 2.30 -6.54 -10.69
N LYS A 22 3.12 -5.93 -11.57
CA LYS A 22 2.69 -5.48 -12.90
C LYS A 22 2.16 -6.57 -13.84
N MET A 23 2.60 -7.81 -13.70
CA MET A 23 2.27 -8.91 -14.62
C MET A 23 0.97 -9.61 -14.24
N GLN A 24 0.45 -9.38 -13.03
CA GLN A 24 -0.77 -10.04 -12.55
C GLN A 24 -1.98 -9.88 -13.49
N PRO A 25 -2.30 -8.70 -14.06
CA PRO A 25 -3.41 -8.57 -15.00
C PRO A 25 -3.22 -9.43 -16.26
N THR A 26 -2.00 -9.48 -16.80
CA THR A 26 -1.65 -10.34 -17.94
C THR A 26 -1.78 -11.82 -17.60
N MET A 27 -1.38 -12.22 -16.38
CA MET A 27 -1.49 -13.59 -15.91
C MET A 27 -2.94 -14.04 -15.68
N ILE A 28 -3.85 -13.13 -15.32
CA ILE A 28 -5.29 -13.39 -15.27
C ILE A 28 -5.83 -13.70 -16.67
N ILE A 29 -5.45 -12.90 -17.68
CA ILE A 29 -5.84 -13.16 -19.08
C ILE A 29 -5.33 -14.53 -19.53
N PHE A 30 -4.07 -14.87 -19.21
CA PHE A 30 -3.52 -16.20 -19.50
C PHE A 30 -4.34 -17.33 -18.86
N ALA A 31 -4.71 -17.19 -17.59
CA ALA A 31 -5.52 -18.20 -16.88
C ALA A 31 -6.92 -18.34 -17.49
N VAL A 32 -7.57 -17.24 -17.84
CA VAL A 32 -8.91 -17.29 -18.48
C VAL A 32 -8.83 -17.89 -19.88
N ARG A 33 -7.79 -17.62 -20.66
CA ARG A 33 -7.58 -18.28 -21.96
C ARG A 33 -7.36 -19.79 -21.82
N ALA A 34 -6.65 -20.24 -20.78
CA ALA A 34 -6.51 -21.67 -20.50
C ALA A 34 -7.87 -22.31 -20.15
N LEU A 35 -8.69 -21.61 -19.36
CA LEU A 35 -10.07 -22.04 -19.07
C LEU A 35 -10.93 -22.09 -20.33
N LEU A 36 -10.85 -21.07 -21.19
CA LEU A 36 -11.53 -21.03 -22.48
C LEU A 36 -11.15 -22.26 -23.31
N ASN A 37 -9.86 -22.51 -23.53
CA ASN A 37 -9.40 -23.65 -24.31
C ASN A 37 -9.93 -25.00 -23.78
N ALA A 38 -10.03 -25.16 -22.46
CA ALA A 38 -10.60 -26.37 -21.85
C ALA A 38 -12.12 -26.50 -22.08
N LEU A 39 -12.83 -25.38 -22.19
CA LEU A 39 -14.28 -25.32 -22.40
C LEU A 39 -14.68 -25.17 -23.87
N SER A 40 -13.73 -24.87 -24.78
CA SER A 40 -13.99 -24.63 -26.20
C SER A 40 -14.81 -25.74 -26.87
N PRO A 41 -14.54 -27.05 -26.67
CA PRO A 41 -15.39 -28.09 -27.25
C PRO A 41 -16.86 -27.98 -26.83
N LEU A 42 -17.13 -27.69 -25.55
CA LEU A 42 -18.48 -27.57 -25.01
C LEU A 42 -19.19 -26.34 -25.57
N ILE A 43 -18.51 -25.18 -25.55
CA ILE A 43 -19.03 -23.91 -26.06
C ILE A 43 -19.37 -24.04 -27.55
N GLY A 44 -18.47 -24.62 -28.34
CA GLY A 44 -18.68 -24.81 -29.77
C GLY A 44 -19.77 -25.84 -30.08
N ALA A 45 -19.94 -26.87 -29.26
CA ALA A 45 -21.04 -27.82 -29.39
C ALA A 45 -22.40 -27.13 -29.18
N GLU A 46 -22.56 -26.39 -28.08
CA GLU A 46 -23.79 -25.62 -27.81
C GLU A 46 -24.06 -24.57 -28.89
N ALA A 47 -23.03 -23.85 -29.34
CA ALA A 47 -23.16 -22.88 -30.43
C ALA A 47 -23.49 -23.52 -31.79
N SER A 48 -23.18 -24.80 -31.99
CA SER A 48 -23.51 -25.54 -33.22
C SER A 48 -24.90 -26.16 -33.17
N LEU A 49 -25.30 -26.65 -32.01
CA LEU A 49 -26.59 -27.30 -31.81
C LEU A 49 -27.71 -26.28 -31.53
N GLY A 50 -27.36 -25.07 -31.09
CA GLY A 50 -28.30 -24.00 -30.77
C GLY A 50 -29.03 -24.20 -29.43
N HIS A 51 -28.56 -25.12 -28.59
CA HIS A 51 -29.11 -25.40 -27.26
C HIS A 51 -28.02 -25.96 -26.33
N ALA A 52 -28.27 -25.88 -25.02
CA ALA A 52 -27.39 -26.45 -24.01
C ALA A 52 -27.27 -27.97 -24.16
N VAL A 53 -26.08 -28.52 -23.95
CA VAL A 53 -25.85 -29.97 -24.06
C VAL A 53 -25.99 -30.66 -22.70
N GLY A 54 -26.43 -31.92 -22.72
CA GLY A 54 -26.63 -32.71 -21.50
C GLY A 54 -25.37 -33.45 -21.03
N PRO A 55 -25.48 -34.28 -19.97
CA PRO A 55 -24.45 -35.25 -19.63
C PRO A 55 -24.13 -36.16 -20.83
N ASP A 56 -22.88 -36.63 -20.90
CA ASP A 56 -22.40 -37.52 -21.97
C ASP A 56 -22.53 -36.97 -23.41
N TRP A 57 -22.67 -35.65 -23.58
CA TRP A 57 -22.86 -34.98 -24.88
C TRP A 57 -21.81 -35.32 -25.95
N ALA A 58 -20.59 -35.65 -25.51
CA ALA A 58 -19.47 -35.99 -26.38
C ALA A 58 -19.25 -37.50 -26.57
N LYS A 59 -20.09 -38.37 -25.97
CA LYS A 59 -19.84 -39.82 -25.91
C LYS A 59 -19.70 -40.49 -27.28
N ASP A 60 -20.53 -40.07 -28.23
CA ASP A 60 -20.55 -40.60 -29.60
C ASP A 60 -19.89 -39.65 -30.61
N ALA A 61 -19.26 -38.57 -30.13
CA ALA A 61 -18.59 -37.59 -30.99
C ALA A 61 -17.24 -38.12 -31.47
N SER A 62 -16.98 -37.99 -32.77
CA SER A 62 -15.65 -38.27 -33.33
C SER A 62 -14.62 -37.22 -32.91
N GLU A 63 -13.33 -37.58 -32.91
CA GLU A 63 -12.23 -36.62 -32.65
C GLU A 63 -12.33 -35.38 -33.54
N LYS A 64 -12.69 -35.56 -34.81
CA LYS A 64 -12.87 -34.47 -35.75
C LYS A 64 -14.01 -33.51 -35.35
N GLN A 65 -15.12 -34.04 -34.83
CA GLN A 65 -16.23 -33.19 -34.34
C GLN A 65 -15.82 -32.41 -33.10
N ILE A 66 -15.07 -33.04 -32.19
CA ILE A 66 -14.52 -32.35 -31.01
C ILE A 66 -13.58 -31.21 -31.45
N GLU A 67 -12.75 -31.42 -32.46
CA GLU A 67 -11.85 -30.38 -33.01
C GLU A 67 -12.63 -29.25 -33.69
N GLU A 68 -13.66 -29.57 -34.48
CA GLU A 68 -14.55 -28.58 -35.11
C GLU A 68 -15.26 -27.73 -34.05
N TRP A 69 -15.79 -28.35 -32.99
CA TRP A 69 -16.40 -27.63 -31.87
C TRP A 69 -15.37 -26.82 -31.09
N SER A 70 -14.17 -27.35 -30.85
CA SER A 70 -13.10 -26.61 -30.17
C SER A 70 -12.74 -25.34 -30.94
N THR A 71 -12.56 -25.45 -32.26
CA THR A 71 -12.27 -24.29 -33.12
C THR A 71 -13.37 -23.25 -33.04
N LYS A 72 -14.64 -23.68 -33.10
CA LYS A 72 -15.78 -22.77 -33.00
C LYS A 72 -15.90 -22.12 -31.61
N GLY A 73 -15.62 -22.87 -30.54
CA GLY A 73 -15.61 -22.34 -29.18
C GLY A 73 -14.49 -21.32 -28.95
N GLU A 74 -13.38 -21.41 -29.68
CA GLU A 74 -12.30 -20.42 -29.60
C GLU A 74 -12.62 -19.10 -30.32
N GLU A 75 -13.66 -19.04 -31.16
CA GLU A 75 -14.06 -17.81 -31.87
C GLU A 75 -14.41 -16.65 -30.92
N ILE A 76 -14.84 -16.94 -29.68
CA ILE A 76 -15.15 -15.92 -28.66
C ILE A 76 -13.92 -15.38 -27.92
N ARG A 77 -12.71 -15.85 -28.23
CA ARG A 77 -11.48 -15.48 -27.49
C ARG A 77 -11.25 -13.97 -27.44
N ASP A 78 -11.40 -13.30 -28.57
CA ASP A 78 -11.15 -11.84 -28.66
C ASP A 78 -12.19 -11.05 -27.85
N GLU A 79 -13.45 -11.51 -27.84
CA GLU A 79 -14.51 -10.93 -27.02
C GLU A 79 -14.21 -11.09 -25.53
N VAL A 80 -13.81 -12.29 -25.10
CA VAL A 80 -13.42 -12.60 -23.72
C VAL A 80 -12.23 -11.73 -23.29
N ASP A 81 -11.19 -11.63 -24.13
CA ASP A 81 -10.03 -10.80 -23.85
C ASP A 81 -10.39 -9.31 -23.71
N ALA A 82 -11.23 -8.79 -24.61
CA ALA A 82 -11.70 -7.41 -24.56
C ALA A 82 -12.53 -7.13 -23.30
N LEU A 83 -13.40 -8.07 -22.91
CA LEU A 83 -14.22 -7.97 -21.72
C LEU A 83 -13.37 -7.94 -20.44
N ILE A 84 -12.37 -8.81 -20.31
CA ILE A 84 -11.47 -8.83 -19.15
C ILE A 84 -10.70 -7.53 -19.04
N LYS A 85 -10.08 -7.06 -20.14
CA LYS A 85 -9.28 -5.83 -20.15
C LYS A 85 -10.12 -4.62 -19.76
N SER A 86 -11.26 -4.43 -20.42
CA SER A 86 -12.13 -3.28 -20.16
C SER A 86 -12.72 -3.30 -18.74
N THR A 87 -13.09 -4.48 -18.23
CA THR A 87 -13.59 -4.64 -16.86
C THR A 87 -12.52 -4.33 -15.84
N PHE A 88 -11.31 -4.87 -16.04
CA PHE A 88 -10.16 -4.63 -15.17
C PHE A 88 -9.79 -3.14 -15.13
N GLU A 89 -9.55 -2.52 -16.29
CA GLU A 89 -9.14 -1.11 -16.37
C GLU A 89 -10.17 -0.19 -15.72
N LYS A 90 -11.45 -0.38 -16.05
CA LYS A 90 -12.54 0.41 -15.46
C LYS A 90 -12.55 0.28 -13.94
N LYS A 91 -12.53 -0.95 -13.43
CA LYS A 91 -12.60 -1.19 -11.98
C LYS A 91 -11.34 -0.76 -11.25
N TYR A 92 -10.16 -0.95 -11.82
CA TYR A 92 -8.91 -0.52 -11.24
C TYR A 92 -8.90 1.00 -11.02
N TRP A 93 -9.22 1.78 -12.06
CA TRP A 93 -9.22 3.24 -11.94
C TRP A 93 -10.39 3.78 -11.11
N GLU A 94 -11.55 3.12 -11.10
CA GLU A 94 -12.64 3.43 -10.18
C GLU A 94 -12.18 3.33 -8.72
N LEU A 95 -11.53 2.21 -8.35
CA LEU A 95 -11.04 1.98 -7.00
C LEU A 95 -9.91 2.94 -6.61
N VAL A 96 -8.97 3.24 -7.51
CA VAL A 96 -7.89 4.20 -7.20
C VAL A 96 -8.45 5.63 -6.98
N ARG A 97 -9.46 6.05 -7.74
CA ARG A 97 -10.15 7.34 -7.50
C ARG A 97 -10.84 7.37 -6.13
N GLN A 98 -11.48 6.28 -5.72
CA GLN A 98 -12.07 6.16 -4.38
C GLN A 98 -11.00 6.31 -3.29
N ARG A 99 -9.83 5.70 -3.47
CA ARG A 99 -8.68 5.86 -2.55
C ARG A 99 -8.16 7.30 -2.48
N LEU A 100 -8.39 8.10 -3.52
CA LEU A 100 -8.09 9.53 -3.55
C LEU A 100 -9.28 10.43 -3.18
N GLY A 101 -10.42 9.86 -2.79
CA GLY A 101 -11.61 10.63 -2.44
C GLY A 101 -12.17 11.46 -3.59
N LEU A 102 -11.94 11.04 -4.85
CA LEU A 102 -12.51 11.66 -6.04
C LEU A 102 -13.83 10.96 -6.36
N LYS A 103 -14.97 11.65 -6.16
CA LYS A 103 -16.30 11.04 -6.33
C LYS A 103 -16.72 11.02 -7.80
N LYS A 104 -16.43 12.07 -8.56
CA LYS A 104 -16.69 12.10 -10.00
C LYS A 104 -15.51 11.46 -10.73
N GLN A 105 -15.81 10.64 -11.72
CA GLN A 105 -14.78 10.09 -12.59
C GLN A 105 -14.46 11.10 -13.69
N ASP A 106 -13.20 11.50 -13.77
CA ASP A 106 -12.65 12.20 -14.93
C ASP A 106 -11.68 11.29 -15.69
N SER A 107 -11.71 11.33 -17.01
CA SER A 107 -10.77 10.58 -17.86
C SER A 107 -9.33 11.06 -17.69
N GLU A 108 -9.12 12.33 -17.37
CA GLU A 108 -7.80 12.93 -17.21
C GLU A 108 -7.18 12.63 -15.83
N ASP A 109 -7.97 12.14 -14.85
CA ASP A 109 -7.48 11.78 -13.51
C ASP A 109 -6.27 10.85 -13.57
N VAL A 110 -6.27 9.91 -14.52
CA VAL A 110 -5.18 8.94 -14.67
C VAL A 110 -3.87 9.63 -14.99
N GLN A 111 -3.86 10.51 -15.99
CA GLN A 111 -2.65 11.18 -16.46
C GLN A 111 -2.21 12.32 -15.54
N ASN A 112 -3.17 13.08 -14.99
CA ASN A 112 -2.88 14.33 -14.31
C ASN A 112 -2.69 14.16 -12.80
N VAL A 113 -3.27 13.12 -12.19
CA VAL A 113 -3.26 12.93 -10.73
C VAL A 113 -2.73 11.55 -10.34
N ILE A 114 -3.30 10.47 -10.86
CA ILE A 114 -3.03 9.11 -10.38
C ILE A 114 -1.64 8.62 -10.79
N GLN A 115 -1.30 8.64 -12.09
CA GLN A 115 0.00 8.16 -12.56
C GLN A 115 1.15 8.97 -11.97
N PRO A 116 1.09 10.33 -11.90
CA PRO A 116 2.09 11.11 -11.20
C PRO A 116 2.28 10.71 -9.73
N LEU A 117 1.21 10.38 -8.99
CA LEU A 117 1.34 9.88 -7.62
C LEU A 117 2.10 8.55 -7.57
N LEU A 118 1.73 7.59 -8.42
CA LEU A 118 2.39 6.29 -8.47
C LEU A 118 3.88 6.41 -8.85
N ASP A 119 4.19 7.32 -9.78
CA ASP A 119 5.58 7.61 -10.18
C ASP A 119 6.38 8.21 -9.01
N LEU A 120 5.77 9.12 -8.23
CA LEU A 120 6.39 9.65 -7.01
C LEU A 120 6.63 8.57 -5.96
N MET A 121 5.64 7.69 -5.75
CA MET A 121 5.76 6.59 -4.81
C MET A 121 6.89 5.63 -5.21
N GLN A 122 7.02 5.32 -6.50
CA GLN A 122 8.11 4.50 -7.03
C GLN A 122 9.46 5.20 -6.90
N ALA A 123 9.55 6.47 -7.30
CA ALA A 123 10.80 7.22 -7.36
C ALA A 123 11.40 7.48 -5.99
N HIS A 124 10.54 7.73 -4.98
CA HIS A 124 10.97 8.09 -3.63
C HIS A 124 10.84 6.94 -2.62
N GLY A 125 10.34 5.78 -3.05
CA GLY A 125 10.17 4.61 -2.18
C GLY A 125 9.13 4.86 -1.08
N LEU A 126 8.01 5.47 -1.40
CA LEU A 126 6.96 5.78 -0.43
C LEU A 126 6.16 4.51 -0.06
N ASP A 127 5.66 4.47 1.18
CA ASP A 127 4.81 3.37 1.64
C ASP A 127 3.48 3.35 0.88
N PHE A 128 3.13 2.22 0.28
CA PHE A 128 2.00 2.13 -0.64
C PHE A 128 0.68 2.44 0.04
N HIS A 129 0.38 1.78 1.16
CA HIS A 129 -0.90 1.94 1.85
C HIS A 129 -0.96 3.19 2.73
N GLY A 130 0.14 3.48 3.43
CA GLY A 130 0.31 4.64 4.29
C GLY A 130 0.26 5.95 3.53
N THR A 131 0.71 6.01 2.27
CA THR A 131 0.54 7.19 1.42
C THR A 131 -0.94 7.53 1.24
N PHE A 132 -1.76 6.59 0.79
CA PHE A 132 -3.20 6.84 0.64
C PHE A 132 -3.91 7.12 1.97
N ARG A 133 -3.51 6.44 3.07
CA ARG A 133 -4.09 6.70 4.40
C ARG A 133 -3.73 8.10 4.91
N ALA A 134 -2.50 8.55 4.70
CA ALA A 134 -2.06 9.89 5.10
C ALA A 134 -2.78 10.99 4.31
N LEU A 135 -3.03 10.75 3.01
CA LEU A 135 -3.78 11.68 2.14
C LEU A 135 -5.25 11.85 2.54
N CYS A 136 -5.83 10.95 3.37
CA CYS A 136 -7.20 11.13 3.89
C CYS A 136 -7.36 12.46 4.64
N ALA A 137 -6.32 12.87 5.38
CA ALA A 137 -6.34 14.11 6.15
C ALA A 137 -5.95 15.35 5.32
N PHE A 138 -5.58 15.20 4.04
CA PHE A 138 -5.21 16.34 3.21
C PHE A 138 -6.43 17.16 2.80
N ARG A 139 -6.33 18.48 3.02
CA ARG A 139 -7.31 19.48 2.61
C ARG A 139 -6.61 20.54 1.73
N PRO A 140 -7.25 21.04 0.66
CA PRO A 140 -6.67 22.09 -0.18
C PRO A 140 -6.19 23.31 0.60
N GLU A 141 -6.91 23.68 1.66
CA GLU A 141 -6.61 24.84 2.52
C GLU A 141 -5.23 24.73 3.22
N HIS A 142 -4.70 23.52 3.39
CA HIS A 142 -3.36 23.33 3.94
C HIS A 142 -2.26 23.96 3.07
N LEU A 143 -2.52 24.21 1.79
CA LEU A 143 -1.59 24.90 0.90
C LEU A 143 -1.70 26.43 0.99
N ASP A 144 -2.82 26.94 1.48
CA ASP A 144 -3.13 28.37 1.59
C ASP A 144 -2.62 28.96 2.91
N GLU A 145 -2.68 28.20 4.00
CA GLU A 145 -2.15 28.60 5.32
C GLU A 145 -0.67 28.98 5.29
N ASP A 146 0.09 28.42 4.34
CA ASP A 146 1.50 28.67 4.17
C ASP A 146 1.82 29.76 3.13
N GLY A 147 0.86 30.27 2.32
CA GLY A 147 1.20 31.18 1.23
C GLY A 147 0.07 31.92 0.52
N GLU A 148 -0.48 32.97 1.15
CA GLU A 148 -1.12 34.07 0.41
C GLU A 148 -0.04 34.93 -0.28
N GLY A 149 0.35 34.57 -1.50
CA GLY A 149 1.26 35.41 -2.28
C GLY A 149 1.50 34.90 -3.69
N ASP A 150 1.84 35.82 -4.60
CA ASP A 150 2.37 35.56 -5.95
C ASP A 150 3.38 34.39 -5.93
N SER A 151 3.60 33.74 -7.07
CA SER A 151 4.52 32.61 -7.32
C SER A 151 5.87 32.66 -6.57
N LYS A 152 6.39 33.85 -6.26
CA LYS A 152 7.58 34.06 -5.42
C LYS A 152 7.36 33.79 -3.91
N GLY A 153 6.21 34.15 -3.34
CA GLY A 153 5.84 33.92 -1.95
C GLY A 153 5.60 32.43 -1.63
N LYS A 154 5.01 31.68 -2.56
CA LYS A 154 4.87 30.21 -2.42
C LYS A 154 6.21 29.49 -2.33
N GLY A 155 7.22 29.95 -3.08
CA GLY A 155 8.57 29.39 -3.03
C GLY A 155 9.26 29.58 -1.67
N GLU A 156 9.07 30.74 -1.03
CA GLU A 156 9.60 31.04 0.30
C GLU A 156 8.88 30.23 1.39
N ALA A 157 7.55 30.12 1.30
CA ALA A 157 6.72 29.28 2.15
C ALA A 157 7.15 27.81 2.14
N TYR A 158 7.26 27.21 0.95
CA TYR A 158 7.70 25.82 0.81
C TYR A 158 9.14 25.62 1.28
N SER A 159 10.00 26.62 1.12
CA SER A 159 11.34 26.57 1.72
C SER A 159 11.29 26.49 3.25
N SER A 160 10.35 27.20 3.89
CA SER A 160 10.12 27.10 5.34
C SER A 160 9.60 25.72 5.73
N VAL A 161 8.55 25.23 5.05
CA VAL A 161 7.95 23.91 5.30
C VAL A 161 9.00 22.79 5.21
N LEU A 162 9.90 22.84 4.21
CA LEU A 162 10.98 21.87 4.06
C LEU A 162 11.97 21.92 5.22
N LYS A 163 12.35 23.12 5.67
CA LYS A 163 13.24 23.28 6.83
C LYS A 163 12.57 22.76 8.10
N ASP A 164 11.27 22.99 8.26
CA ASP A 164 10.52 22.48 9.41
C ASP A 164 10.54 20.95 9.41
N VAL A 165 10.23 20.31 8.27
CA VAL A 165 10.31 18.84 8.12
C VAL A 165 11.70 18.30 8.45
N ASP A 166 12.78 18.95 8.00
CA ASP A 166 14.16 18.54 8.31
C ASP A 166 14.51 18.76 9.80
N SER A 167 14.01 19.83 10.41
CA SER A 167 14.27 20.17 11.81
C SER A 167 13.64 19.18 12.79
N LEU A 168 12.51 18.56 12.40
CA LEU A 168 11.83 17.52 13.18
C LEU A 168 12.72 16.32 13.48
N ASP A 169 13.75 16.08 12.65
CA ASP A 169 14.70 14.99 12.86
C ASP A 169 15.93 15.41 13.68
N GLN A 170 16.31 16.70 13.66
CA GLN A 170 17.53 17.21 14.28
C GLN A 170 17.42 17.38 15.81
N GLY A 171 16.22 17.29 16.38
CA GLY A 171 15.98 17.34 17.84
C GLY A 171 16.47 16.13 18.64
N THR A 172 17.09 15.13 18.01
CA THR A 172 17.56 13.88 18.64
C THR A 172 19.07 13.86 18.87
N GLY A 173 19.60 14.91 19.50
CA GLY A 173 20.97 14.97 19.97
C GLY A 173 21.19 14.21 21.29
N MET A 174 21.09 12.88 21.29
CA MET A 174 21.68 12.06 22.36
C MET A 174 22.49 10.92 21.74
N THR A 175 23.76 11.19 21.50
CA THR A 175 24.77 10.18 21.19
C THR A 175 24.88 9.23 22.39
N CYS A 176 24.47 7.97 22.24
CA CYS A 176 24.89 6.94 23.19
C CYS A 176 26.40 6.72 23.03
N PRO A 177 27.20 6.80 24.11
CA PRO A 177 28.63 6.51 24.01
C PRO A 177 28.80 5.02 23.74
N MET A 178 29.42 4.68 22.61
CA MET A 178 29.90 3.33 22.34
C MET A 178 30.95 2.97 23.39
N PRO A 179 30.86 1.83 24.11
CA PRO A 179 31.96 1.36 24.92
C PRO A 179 33.11 0.96 23.99
N SER A 180 34.29 1.52 24.25
CA SER A 180 35.54 1.18 23.57
C SER A 180 35.85 -0.30 23.76
N GLY A 181 36.16 -1.00 22.67
CA GLY A 181 36.53 -2.40 22.71
C GLY A 181 37.85 -2.60 23.44
N ASP A 182 37.80 -3.39 24.51
CA ASP A 182 38.90 -4.23 25.01
C ASP A 182 38.39 -5.09 26.18
N ALA A 183 38.12 -6.38 25.92
CA ALA A 183 38.35 -7.49 26.88
C ALA A 183 37.95 -8.83 26.26
N LEU A 184 38.96 -9.65 25.97
CA LEU A 184 38.88 -11.06 25.61
C LEU A 184 38.68 -11.96 26.86
N ALA A 185 38.07 -13.13 26.59
CA ALA A 185 38.25 -14.44 27.23
C ALA A 185 37.30 -14.90 28.39
N GLY A 186 36.68 -16.08 28.19
CA GLY A 186 36.23 -16.99 29.26
C GLY A 186 34.78 -17.48 29.17
N ALA A 187 34.57 -18.72 28.72
CA ALA A 187 33.29 -19.47 28.69
C ALA A 187 32.78 -19.89 30.10
N PRO A 188 31.70 -20.70 30.25
CA PRO A 188 30.30 -20.54 29.79
C PRO A 188 29.28 -20.69 30.95
N ASN A 189 27.99 -20.50 30.61
CA ASN A 189 26.80 -21.00 31.34
C ASN A 189 26.31 -20.19 32.56
N GLN A 190 25.51 -19.15 32.26
CA GLN A 190 24.26 -18.76 32.94
C GLN A 190 23.79 -17.46 32.28
N ILE A 191 22.67 -17.48 31.55
CA ILE A 191 22.10 -16.26 30.95
C ILE A 191 20.70 -16.05 31.50
N SER A 192 20.64 -15.10 32.43
CA SER A 192 19.50 -14.29 32.86
C SER A 192 18.78 -13.64 31.65
N PRO A 193 17.55 -13.13 31.81
CA PRO A 193 16.70 -12.78 30.67
C PRO A 193 17.37 -11.76 29.75
N VAL A 194 17.30 -12.01 28.44
CA VAL A 194 17.79 -11.12 27.39
C VAL A 194 17.01 -9.80 27.47
N GLN A 195 17.65 -8.77 28.01
CA GLN A 195 17.21 -7.39 27.86
C GLN A 195 17.67 -6.86 26.50
N GLU A 196 16.67 -6.46 25.71
CA GLU A 196 16.60 -5.33 24.77
C GLU A 196 17.82 -4.98 23.92
N SER A 197 17.64 -5.19 22.61
CA SER A 197 18.10 -4.27 21.56
C SER A 197 16.99 -4.20 20.51
N THR A 198 15.85 -3.67 20.93
CA THR A 198 14.70 -3.37 20.08
C THR A 198 14.77 -1.89 19.72
N LEU A 199 14.97 -1.59 18.44
CA LEU A 199 14.73 -0.25 17.92
C LEU A 199 13.23 -0.01 17.98
N ALA A 200 12.75 0.49 19.12
CA ALA A 200 11.50 1.20 19.19
C ALA A 200 11.55 2.30 18.12
N VAL A 201 10.48 2.43 17.33
CA VAL A 201 10.23 3.62 16.53
C VAL A 201 10.31 4.79 17.53
N PRO A 202 11.24 5.75 17.39
CA PRO A 202 11.45 6.73 18.43
C PRO A 202 10.19 7.56 18.59
N ALA A 203 9.75 7.69 19.84
CA ALA A 203 8.65 8.53 20.27
C ALA A 203 8.76 9.92 19.63
N ARG A 204 7.76 10.27 18.82
CA ARG A 204 7.68 11.59 18.21
C ARG A 204 6.53 12.34 18.86
N ASN A 205 6.76 12.86 20.06
CA ASN A 205 6.05 14.03 20.59
C ASN A 205 6.40 15.25 19.72
N ILE A 206 5.98 15.20 18.47
CA ILE A 206 6.17 16.27 17.51
C ILE A 206 4.86 17.04 17.46
N THR A 207 4.87 18.22 18.06
CA THR A 207 3.92 19.26 17.67
C THR A 207 4.32 19.72 16.27
N TYR A 208 3.51 19.36 15.27
CA TYR A 208 3.75 19.80 13.90
C TYR A 208 3.38 21.27 13.76
N PRO A 209 4.23 22.10 13.13
CA PRO A 209 3.95 23.52 12.91
C PRO A 209 2.64 23.75 12.14
N THR A 210 2.38 22.96 11.11
CA THR A 210 1.17 23.02 10.27
C THR A 210 0.67 21.63 9.88
N PRO A 211 -0.60 21.48 9.48
CA PRO A 211 -1.11 20.22 8.93
C PRO A 211 -0.33 19.73 7.71
N LEU A 212 0.22 20.65 6.91
CA LEU A 212 1.05 20.34 5.74
C LEU A 212 2.39 19.71 6.15
N VAL A 213 3.09 20.29 7.14
CA VAL A 213 4.31 19.71 7.70
C VAL A 213 4.04 18.31 8.26
N ALA A 214 2.91 18.12 8.96
CA ALA A 214 2.51 16.82 9.49
C ALA A 214 2.27 15.78 8.39
N LEU A 215 1.63 16.18 7.29
CA LEU A 215 1.40 15.30 6.14
C LEU A 215 2.72 14.89 5.49
N LEU A 216 3.60 15.85 5.17
CA LEU A 216 4.89 15.57 4.54
C LEU A 216 5.77 14.70 5.42
N ALA A 217 5.78 14.93 6.74
CA ALA A 217 6.51 14.10 7.68
C ALA A 217 6.01 12.64 7.69
N ARG A 218 4.69 12.43 7.62
CA ARG A 218 4.08 11.09 7.51
C ARG A 218 4.35 10.41 6.17
N LEU A 219 4.37 11.17 5.08
CA LEU A 219 4.64 10.64 3.73
C LEU A 219 6.13 10.30 3.53
N THR A 220 7.02 11.01 4.21
CA THR A 220 8.47 10.86 4.05
C THR A 220 9.16 10.51 5.38
N PRO A 221 8.79 9.42 6.07
CA PRO A 221 9.45 9.08 7.32
C PRO A 221 10.94 8.80 7.06
N PRO A 222 11.86 9.28 7.92
CA PRO A 222 13.30 9.20 7.66
C PRO A 222 13.82 7.76 7.64
N ASP A 223 13.11 6.85 8.32
CA ASP A 223 13.38 5.42 8.29
C ASP A 223 13.05 4.77 6.93
N LEU A 224 12.35 5.47 6.05
CA LEU A 224 12.02 5.00 4.71
C LEU A 224 12.74 5.83 3.63
N VAL A 225 12.78 7.15 3.80
CA VAL A 225 13.35 8.11 2.85
C VAL A 225 14.56 8.81 3.46
N ASN A 226 15.77 8.39 3.08
CA ASN A 226 17.02 8.93 3.65
C ASN A 226 17.29 10.40 3.23
N PRO A 227 17.95 11.24 4.07
CA PRO A 227 18.48 12.56 3.66
C PRO A 227 19.73 12.34 2.79
N PRO A 228 19.80 12.73 1.49
CA PRO A 228 19.29 13.95 0.82
C PRO A 228 18.10 13.75 -0.12
N SER A 229 17.53 12.55 -0.19
CA SER A 229 16.37 12.24 -1.05
C SER A 229 15.06 12.79 -0.47
N ARG A 230 14.99 13.00 0.85
CA ARG A 230 13.79 13.46 1.55
C ARG A 230 13.33 14.86 1.14
N GLU A 231 14.23 15.82 1.07
CA GLU A 231 13.92 17.20 0.65
C GLU A 231 13.36 17.22 -0.80
N ARG A 232 13.96 16.42 -1.68
CA ARG A 232 13.48 16.23 -3.05
C ARG A 232 12.09 15.58 -3.07
N ALA A 233 11.88 14.52 -2.29
CA ALA A 233 10.59 13.86 -2.18
C ALA A 233 9.50 14.85 -1.70
N CYS A 234 9.76 15.64 -0.66
CA CYS A 234 8.84 16.65 -0.17
C CYS A 234 8.50 17.70 -1.24
N ARG A 235 9.49 18.20 -1.99
CA ARG A 235 9.24 19.14 -3.11
C ARG A 235 8.36 18.53 -4.20
N ASP A 236 8.67 17.31 -4.62
CA ASP A 236 7.94 16.65 -5.69
C ASP A 236 6.50 16.31 -5.25
N ILE A 237 6.31 15.92 -3.98
CA ILE A 237 4.99 15.71 -3.36
C ILE A 237 4.21 17.03 -3.30
N LEU A 238 4.82 18.13 -2.86
CA LEU A 238 4.15 19.45 -2.81
C LEU A 238 3.64 19.86 -4.19
N ALA A 239 4.47 19.75 -5.23
CA ALA A 239 4.06 20.06 -6.60
C ALA A 239 2.89 19.17 -7.08
N TRP A 240 2.83 17.92 -6.62
CA TRP A 240 1.69 17.03 -6.89
C TRP A 240 0.44 17.41 -6.09
N LEU A 241 0.59 17.79 -4.81
CA LEU A 241 -0.51 18.22 -3.95
C LEU A 241 -1.21 19.46 -4.51
N GLU A 242 -0.49 20.39 -5.16
CA GLU A 242 -1.11 21.52 -5.86
C GLU A 242 -2.07 21.07 -6.97
N LYS A 243 -1.64 20.12 -7.81
CA LYS A 243 -2.50 19.57 -8.88
C LYS A 243 -3.68 18.80 -8.31
N TYR A 244 -3.43 18.05 -7.24
CA TYR A 244 -4.46 17.29 -6.56
C TYR A 244 -5.50 18.20 -5.90
N ALA A 245 -5.08 19.29 -5.27
CA ALA A 245 -5.97 20.29 -4.67
C ALA A 245 -6.91 20.93 -5.69
N VAL A 246 -6.41 21.28 -6.88
CA VAL A 246 -7.24 21.79 -7.99
C VAL A 246 -8.31 20.76 -8.36
N ARG A 247 -7.92 19.50 -8.56
CA ARG A 247 -8.87 18.44 -8.92
C ARG A 247 -9.90 18.18 -7.82
N ILE A 248 -9.51 18.23 -6.55
CA ILE A 248 -10.40 18.11 -5.39
C ILE A 248 -11.45 19.24 -5.42
N ALA A 249 -11.05 20.48 -5.66
CA ALA A 249 -11.96 21.62 -5.72
C ALA A 249 -12.98 21.49 -6.87
N GLU A 250 -12.53 21.09 -8.06
CA GLU A 250 -13.42 20.82 -9.21
C GLU A 250 -14.43 19.68 -8.92
N ASP A 251 -13.97 18.63 -8.24
CA ASP A 251 -14.84 17.52 -7.82
C ASP A 251 -15.88 17.99 -6.81
N GLN A 252 -15.45 18.80 -5.85
CA GLN A 252 -16.30 19.32 -4.78
C GLN A 252 -17.41 20.22 -5.33
N GLU A 253 -17.06 21.15 -6.22
CA GLU A 253 -18.02 22.04 -6.87
C GLU A 253 -19.06 21.24 -7.68
N THR A 254 -18.63 20.18 -8.37
CA THR A 254 -19.53 19.40 -9.22
C THR A 254 -20.41 18.42 -8.43
N ALA A 255 -19.85 17.78 -7.39
CA ALA A 255 -20.51 16.67 -6.70
C ALA A 255 -21.13 17.07 -5.35
N GLY A 256 -20.90 18.30 -4.86
CA GLY A 256 -21.61 18.89 -3.73
C GLY A 256 -21.34 18.22 -2.38
N TRP A 257 -20.13 17.70 -2.17
CA TRP A 257 -19.72 17.02 -0.93
C TRP A 257 -18.91 17.93 0.00
N SER A 258 -18.76 17.56 1.27
CA SER A 258 -17.89 18.25 2.25
C SER A 258 -16.53 17.57 2.43
N LEU A 259 -15.49 18.33 2.82
CA LEU A 259 -14.16 17.77 3.07
C LEU A 259 -14.17 16.69 4.15
N ASP A 260 -15.05 16.81 5.14
CA ASP A 260 -15.23 15.81 6.20
C ASP A 260 -15.82 14.50 5.64
N GLU A 261 -16.84 14.59 4.79
CA GLU A 261 -17.40 13.42 4.10
C GLU A 261 -16.35 12.74 3.20
N ARG A 262 -15.49 13.54 2.55
CA ARG A 262 -14.41 13.03 1.72
C ARG A 262 -13.40 12.27 2.58
N GLU A 263 -12.92 12.87 3.65
CA GLU A 263 -11.97 12.24 4.59
C GLU A 263 -12.52 10.92 5.15
N GLU A 264 -13.78 10.91 5.60
CA GLU A 264 -14.46 9.71 6.08
C GLU A 264 -14.55 8.63 4.99
N SER A 265 -14.96 9.00 3.78
CA SER A 265 -15.04 8.07 2.65
C SER A 265 -13.69 7.45 2.29
N MET A 266 -12.62 8.24 2.34
CA MET A 266 -11.25 7.76 2.08
C MET A 266 -10.78 6.82 3.20
N LYS A 267 -11.07 7.14 4.47
CA LYS A 267 -10.74 6.26 5.61
C LYS A 267 -11.42 4.90 5.53
N ASN A 268 -12.58 4.80 4.87
CA ASN A 268 -13.31 3.54 4.69
C ASN A 268 -12.78 2.65 3.55
N VAL A 269 -11.89 3.17 2.68
CA VAL A 269 -11.30 2.41 1.56
C VAL A 269 -9.78 2.31 1.64
N ASN A 270 -9.13 3.17 2.42
CA ASN A 270 -7.69 3.16 2.65
C ASN A 270 -7.39 2.52 4.02
N PRO A 271 -6.81 1.31 4.06
CA PRO A 271 -6.56 0.62 5.32
C PRO A 271 -5.53 1.37 6.17
N ARG A 272 -5.78 1.41 7.48
CA ARG A 272 -4.80 1.82 8.50
C ARG A 272 -3.82 0.67 8.79
N PHE A 273 -4.33 -0.55 8.86
CA PHE A 273 -3.53 -1.75 9.07
C PHE A 273 -3.46 -2.62 7.82
N VAL A 274 -2.26 -3.08 7.49
CA VAL A 274 -2.00 -4.08 6.45
C VAL A 274 -1.17 -5.17 7.10
N LEU A 275 -1.49 -6.42 6.80
CA LEU A 275 -0.73 -7.56 7.31
C LEU A 275 0.61 -7.66 6.56
N ARG A 276 1.61 -6.92 7.05
CA ARG A 276 2.95 -6.85 6.48
C ARG A 276 3.78 -8.06 6.90
N GLN A 277 4.82 -8.36 6.13
CA GLN A 277 5.65 -9.54 6.37
C GLN A 277 6.33 -9.50 7.74
N TRP A 278 6.86 -8.35 8.16
CA TRP A 278 7.53 -8.24 9.45
C TRP A 278 6.58 -8.53 10.64
N VAL A 279 5.31 -8.14 10.54
CA VAL A 279 4.29 -8.45 11.55
C VAL A 279 4.05 -9.95 11.61
N LEU A 280 3.95 -10.60 10.45
CA LEU A 280 3.80 -12.05 10.36
C LEU A 280 4.99 -12.79 10.98
N GLU A 281 6.23 -12.42 10.63
CA GLU A 281 7.45 -13.03 11.18
C GLU A 281 7.51 -12.90 12.70
N GLU A 282 7.14 -11.74 13.23
CA GLU A 282 7.14 -11.51 14.67
C GLU A 282 6.07 -12.33 15.39
N VAL A 283 4.86 -12.42 14.82
CA VAL A 283 3.77 -13.23 15.37
C VAL A 283 4.15 -14.72 15.33
N ILE A 284 4.73 -15.20 14.22
CA ILE A 284 5.21 -16.58 14.08
C ILE A 284 6.27 -16.88 15.15
N ALA A 285 7.28 -16.00 15.27
CA ALA A 285 8.34 -16.17 16.28
C ALA A 285 7.80 -16.15 17.71
N THR A 286 6.73 -15.40 17.98
CA THR A 286 6.07 -15.36 19.28
C THR A 286 5.31 -16.65 19.56
N VAL A 287 4.57 -17.17 18.57
CA VAL A 287 3.85 -18.45 18.65
C VAL A 287 4.80 -19.62 18.90
N ASP A 288 5.95 -19.65 18.22
CA ASP A 288 6.94 -20.72 18.38
C ASP A 288 7.59 -20.74 19.77
N LYS A 289 7.69 -19.56 20.43
CA LYS A 289 8.30 -19.42 21.75
C LYS A 289 7.32 -19.64 22.90
N ASP A 290 6.12 -19.10 22.79
CA ASP A 290 5.11 -19.11 23.86
C ASP A 290 3.70 -19.23 23.28
N ASN A 291 3.03 -20.34 23.59
CA ASN A 291 1.67 -20.62 23.09
C ASN A 291 0.61 -19.63 23.59
N ILE A 292 0.73 -19.12 24.81
CA ILE A 292 -0.27 -18.22 25.41
C ILE A 292 -0.09 -16.82 24.82
N ALA A 293 1.13 -16.28 24.86
CA ALA A 293 1.43 -14.97 24.28
C ALA A 293 1.24 -14.98 22.76
N GLY A 294 1.65 -16.07 22.10
CA GLY A 294 1.47 -16.27 20.66
C GLY A 294 0.01 -16.31 20.24
N ARG A 295 -0.86 -16.98 21.01
CA ARG A 295 -2.30 -16.97 20.73
C ARG A 295 -2.88 -15.55 20.87
N ALA A 296 -2.46 -14.79 21.87
CA ALA A 296 -2.91 -13.41 22.04
C ALA A 296 -2.46 -12.53 20.85
N ALA A 297 -1.18 -12.60 20.47
CA ALA A 297 -0.63 -11.86 19.32
C ALA A 297 -1.30 -12.23 18.00
N LEU A 298 -1.54 -13.53 17.76
CA LEU A 298 -2.25 -14.03 16.58
C LEU A 298 -3.69 -13.52 16.53
N MET A 299 -4.43 -13.60 17.65
CA MET A 299 -5.81 -13.11 17.74
C MET A 299 -5.88 -11.60 17.50
N LYS A 300 -4.96 -10.82 18.08
CA LYS A 300 -4.91 -9.37 17.87
C LYS A 300 -4.62 -9.02 16.41
N THR A 301 -3.63 -9.69 15.81
CA THR A 301 -3.27 -9.49 14.40
C THR A 301 -4.42 -9.86 13.47
N LEU A 302 -5.15 -10.95 13.76
CA LEU A 302 -6.36 -11.34 13.02
C LEU A 302 -7.47 -10.31 13.16
N GLU A 303 -7.69 -9.75 14.35
CA GLU A 303 -8.67 -8.69 14.56
C GLU A 303 -8.34 -7.45 13.70
N MET A 304 -7.08 -7.03 13.70
CA MET A 304 -6.63 -5.88 12.91
C MET A 304 -6.75 -6.16 11.41
N ALA A 305 -6.38 -7.36 10.96
CA ALA A 305 -6.50 -7.78 9.56
C ALA A 305 -7.95 -7.84 9.07
N THR A 306 -8.88 -8.22 9.93
CA THR A 306 -10.32 -8.28 9.62
C THR A 306 -11.04 -6.95 9.79
N ASN A 307 -10.42 -5.97 10.45
CA ASN A 307 -10.91 -4.61 10.61
C ASN A 307 -9.86 -3.57 10.19
N PRO A 308 -9.35 -3.62 8.95
CA PRO A 308 -8.13 -2.90 8.57
C PRO A 308 -8.30 -1.38 8.50
N PHE A 309 -9.54 -0.87 8.46
CA PHE A 309 -9.88 0.55 8.32
C PHE A 309 -10.06 1.28 9.66
N LYS A 310 -10.17 0.56 10.78
CA LYS A 310 -10.30 1.14 12.12
C LYS A 310 -9.09 2.05 12.42
N PRO A 311 -9.26 3.10 13.23
CA PRO A 311 -8.19 4.02 13.61
C PRO A 311 -7.22 3.42 14.63
N TRP A 312 -6.63 2.26 14.28
CA TRP A 312 -5.71 1.50 15.13
C TRP A 312 -4.51 2.32 15.59
N GLY A 313 -4.13 2.10 16.86
CA GLY A 313 -3.03 2.80 17.50
C GLY A 313 -3.31 4.28 17.73
N ALA A 314 -4.52 4.60 18.18
CA ALA A 314 -4.99 5.95 18.47
C ALA A 314 -4.72 6.92 17.29
N GLU A 315 -5.11 6.53 16.07
CA GLU A 315 -4.87 7.35 14.88
C GLU A 315 -5.61 8.69 14.99
N GLY A 316 -4.87 9.80 14.83
CA GLY A 316 -5.41 11.16 14.97
C GLY A 316 -5.49 11.67 16.40
N ASP A 317 -5.08 10.87 17.38
CA ASP A 317 -4.94 11.31 18.77
C ASP A 317 -3.73 12.24 18.93
N THR A 318 -3.92 13.35 19.64
CA THR A 318 -2.91 14.38 19.89
C THR A 318 -2.21 14.22 21.22
N ARG A 319 -2.63 13.25 22.05
CA ARG A 319 -1.96 12.93 23.30
C ARG A 319 -0.52 12.46 23.06
N PRO A 320 0.41 12.78 23.98
CA PRO A 320 1.74 12.21 23.97
C PRO A 320 1.75 10.69 23.93
N GLU A 321 2.75 10.09 23.29
CA GLU A 321 2.86 8.63 23.16
C GLU A 321 3.02 7.91 24.51
N GLU A 322 3.60 8.61 25.50
CA GLU A 322 3.74 8.14 26.87
C GLU A 322 2.38 8.00 27.59
N GLU A 323 1.35 8.73 27.12
CA GLU A 323 -0.01 8.65 27.65
C GLU A 323 -0.85 7.54 26.98
N LEU A 324 -0.33 6.92 25.93
CA LEU A 324 -0.99 5.79 25.28
C LEU A 324 -0.88 4.53 26.13
N THR A 325 -1.88 3.66 26.02
CA THR A 325 -1.81 2.30 26.56
C THR A 325 -0.78 1.48 25.80
N GLU A 326 -0.34 0.38 26.41
CA GLU A 326 0.59 -0.54 25.74
C GLU A 326 -0.01 -1.15 24.48
N GLU A 327 -1.31 -1.43 24.49
CA GLU A 327 -2.03 -1.94 23.32
C GLU A 327 -2.08 -0.90 22.19
N GLU A 328 -2.37 0.36 22.48
CA GLU A 328 -2.37 1.43 21.47
C GLU A 328 -0.98 1.66 20.85
N ARG A 329 0.10 1.60 21.65
CA ARG A 329 1.47 1.70 21.13
C ARG A 329 1.80 0.53 20.21
N GLU A 330 1.42 -0.68 20.60
CA GLU A 330 1.68 -1.88 19.83
C GLU A 330 0.91 -1.89 18.50
N GLU A 331 -0.38 -1.53 18.53
CA GLU A 331 -1.18 -1.34 17.33
C GLU A 331 -0.58 -0.28 16.39
N ARG A 332 -0.10 0.83 16.96
CA ARG A 332 0.56 1.90 16.20
C ARG A 332 1.81 1.39 15.52
N ARG A 333 2.61 0.57 16.20
CA ARG A 333 3.81 -0.10 15.66
C ARG A 333 3.43 -1.04 14.52
N PHE A 334 2.41 -1.88 14.69
CA PHE A 334 1.89 -2.79 13.67
C PHE A 334 1.35 -2.09 12.41
N CYS A 335 0.89 -0.84 12.52
CA CYS A 335 0.51 -0.03 11.36
C CYS A 335 1.72 0.55 10.60
N GLY A 336 2.91 0.50 11.19
CA GLY A 336 4.15 0.98 10.60
C GLY A 336 4.74 0.05 9.54
N VAL A 337 5.76 0.53 8.83
CA VAL A 337 6.43 -0.20 7.75
C VAL A 337 7.41 -1.26 8.27
N GLY A 338 7.81 -1.16 9.55
CA GLY A 338 8.81 -2.04 10.15
C GLY A 338 10.24 -1.66 9.77
N THR A 339 11.21 -2.50 10.14
CA THR A 339 12.62 -2.24 9.83
C THR A 339 12.93 -2.45 8.35
N LYS A 340 13.91 -1.70 7.81
CA LYS A 340 14.36 -1.81 6.40
C LYS A 340 14.72 -3.24 5.96
N ASN A 341 15.15 -4.10 6.89
CA ASN A 341 15.53 -5.49 6.58
C ASN A 341 14.37 -6.36 6.07
N PHE A 342 13.12 -5.97 6.35
CA PHE A 342 11.93 -6.69 5.89
C PHE A 342 11.27 -6.05 4.66
N LEU A 343 11.77 -4.91 4.18
CA LEU A 343 11.24 -4.26 2.99
C LEU A 343 11.49 -5.11 1.74
N GLY A 344 10.42 -5.49 1.05
CA GLY A 344 10.52 -6.30 -0.16
C GLY A 344 10.95 -7.75 0.09
N PHE A 345 10.86 -8.22 1.33
CA PHE A 345 11.15 -9.61 1.68
C PHE A 345 10.30 -10.56 0.83
N GLN A 346 10.97 -11.50 0.17
CA GLN A 346 10.33 -12.52 -0.64
C GLN A 346 10.05 -13.73 0.23
N CYS A 347 8.79 -14.12 0.34
CA CYS A 347 8.45 -15.32 1.09
C CYS A 347 8.95 -16.54 0.34
N SER A 348 9.59 -17.45 1.07
CA SER A 348 9.80 -18.82 0.61
C SER A 348 8.48 -19.58 0.67
N CYS A 349 7.57 -19.32 -0.27
CA CYS A 349 6.38 -20.16 -0.43
C CYS A 349 6.80 -21.49 -1.08
N SER A 350 7.10 -22.47 -0.21
CA SER A 350 7.22 -23.92 -0.41
C SER A 350 8.39 -24.46 -1.26
N SER A 351 9.16 -25.35 -0.61
CA SER A 351 9.64 -26.60 -1.24
C SER A 351 8.57 -27.68 -1.13
#